data_AF-A0A0C1UPR1-F1
#
_entry.id   AF-A0A0C1UPR1-F1
#
_cell.length_a   1.000
_cell.length_b   1.000
_cell.length_c   1.000
_cell.angle_alpha   90.00
_cell.angle_beta   90.00
_cell.angle_gamma   90.00
#
_symmetry.space_group_name_H-M   'P 1'
#
loop_
_entity.id
_entity.type
_entity.pdbx_description
1 polymer ?
#
loop_
_entity_poly.entity_id
_entity_poly.type
_entity_poly.pdbx_seq_one_letter_code
_entity_poly.pdbx_strand_id
1 'polypeptide(L)' 'MSKEIEEIRSQIDGLVEKVADLAMQDLRDTISAGEEKSSFKEKQLVRVRRSLEKASHLLLGLDE' A
#
# COMPACT_ATOMS: atom_id res chain seq x y z
N MET A 1 -9.34 -14.01 16.36
CA MET A 1 -9.07 -12.57 16.24
C MET A 1 -9.83 -11.75 17.27
N SER A 2 -9.13 -10.90 18.03
CA SER A 2 -9.82 -9.89 18.84
C SER A 2 -10.43 -8.82 17.92
N LYS A 3 -11.57 -8.26 18.30
CA LYS A 3 -12.26 -7.22 17.51
C LYS A 3 -11.34 -6.02 17.21
N GLU A 4 -10.43 -5.69 18.13
CA GLU A 4 -9.44 -4.62 17.96
C GLU A 4 -8.41 -4.94 16.86
N ILE A 5 -7.91 -6.19 16.80
CA ILE A 5 -6.97 -6.60 15.75
C ILE A 5 -7.67 -6.61 14.38
N GLU A 6 -8.93 -7.03 14.31
CA GLU A 6 -9.73 -6.99 13.07
C GLU A 6 -9.94 -5.57 12.56
N GLU A 7 -10.23 -4.64 13.47
CA GLU A 7 -10.41 -3.22 13.13
C GLU A 7 -9.09 -2.60 12.62
N ILE A 8 -7.98 -2.86 13.29
CA ILE A 8 -6.65 -2.40 12.82
C ILE A 8 -6.33 -3.00 11.45
N ARG A 9 -6.60 -4.29 11.22
CA ARG A 9 -6.36 -4.92 9.92
C ARG A 9 -7.19 -4.27 8.82
N SER A 10 -8.48 -4.06 9.06
CA SER A 10 -9.38 -3.38 8.11
C SER A 10 -8.89 -1.97 7.75
N GLN A 11 -8.38 -1.22 8.74
CA GLN A 11 -7.77 0.09 8.49
C GLN A 11 -6.50 -0.02 7.64
N ILE A 12 -5.62 -0.99 7.90
CA ILE A 12 -4.41 -1.24 7.10
C ILE A 12 -4.78 -1.59 5.66
N ASP A 13 -5.77 -2.47 5.45
CA ASP A 13 -6.22 -2.87 4.11
C ASP A 13 -6.75 -1.64 3.33
N GLY A 14 -7.50 -0.76 3.98
CA GLY A 14 -7.92 0.52 3.39
C GLY A 14 -6.76 1.48 3.08
N LEU A 15 -5.66 1.44 3.83
CA LEU A 15 -4.44 2.20 3.51
C LEU A 15 -3.69 1.59 2.32
N VAL A 16 -3.66 0.26 2.20
CA VAL A 16 -3.05 -0.45 1.06
C VAL A 16 -3.70 -0.01 -0.25
N GLU A 17 -5.04 0.03 -0.31
CA GLU A 17 -5.80 0.50 -1.47
C GLU A 17 -5.47 1.95 -1.83
N LYS A 18 -5.54 2.87 -0.84
CA LYS A 18 -5.23 4.29 -1.07
C LYS A 18 -3.80 4.51 -1.59
N VAL A 19 -2.82 3.77 -1.06
CA VAL A 19 -1.43 3.88 -1.52
C VAL A 19 -1.29 3.32 -2.93
N ALA A 20 -2.04 2.27 -3.30
CA ALA A 20 -2.06 1.76 -4.66
C ALA A 20 -2.61 2.80 -5.65
N ASP A 21 -3.70 3.47 -5.29
CA ASP A 21 -4.30 4.52 -6.12
C ASP A 21 -3.33 5.69 -6.34
N LEU A 22 -2.64 6.12 -5.28
CA LEU A 22 -1.61 7.16 -5.37
C LEU A 22 -0.43 6.75 -6.25
N ALA A 23 0.03 5.49 -6.15
CA ALA A 23 1.10 5.00 -6.99
C ALA A 23 0.69 4.95 -8.47
N MET A 24 -0.54 4.51 -8.74
CA MET A 24 -1.10 4.46 -10.10
C MET A 24 -1.30 5.86 -10.68
N GLN A 25 -1.75 6.82 -9.88
CA GLN A 25 -1.85 8.21 -10.31
C GLN A 25 -0.48 8.78 -10.68
N ASP A 26 0.51 8.62 -9.80
CA ASP A 26 1.86 9.11 -10.03
C ASP A 26 2.52 8.47 -11.27
N LEU A 27 2.25 7.19 -11.51
CA LEU A 27 2.69 6.50 -12.72
C LEU A 27 2.03 7.06 -13.98
N ARG A 28 0.72 7.32 -13.95
CA ARG A 28 0.00 7.95 -15.07
C ARG A 28 0.52 9.35 -15.37
N ASP A 29 0.80 10.13 -14.33
CA ASP A 29 1.35 11.48 -14.47
C ASP A 29 2.77 11.43 -15.06
N THR A 30 3.60 10.48 -14.61
CA THR A 30 4.95 10.23 -15.12
C THR A 30 4.92 9.87 -16.62
N ILE A 31 4.04 8.95 -17.02
CA ILE A 31 3.86 8.56 -18.42
C ILE A 31 3.37 9.75 -19.26
N SER A 32 2.43 10.54 -18.73
CA SER A 32 1.90 11.72 -19.42
C SER A 32 2.95 12.82 -19.63
N ALA A 33 3.97 12.87 -18.77
CA ALA A 33 5.13 13.75 -18.91
C ALA A 33 6.17 13.24 -19.92
N GLY A 34 6.00 12.03 -20.47
CA GLY A 34 6.94 11.43 -21.43
C GLY A 34 8.17 10.77 -20.78
N GLU A 35 8.14 10.53 -19.47
CA GLU A 35 9.24 9.89 -18.75
C GLU A 35 9.25 8.37 -19.00
N GLU A 36 10.44 7.82 -19.30
CA GLU A 36 10.58 6.39 -19.59
C GLU A 36 10.64 5.50 -18.33
N LYS A 37 10.82 6.10 -17.14
CA LYS A 37 11.04 5.37 -15.88
C LYS A 37 10.06 5.83 -14.82
N SER A 38 9.61 4.90 -13.98
CA SER A 38 8.80 5.26 -12.82
C SER A 38 9.54 6.27 -11.92
N SER A 39 8.77 7.25 -11.44
CA SER A 39 9.27 8.29 -10.55
C SER A 39 9.84 7.69 -9.26
N PHE A 40 10.66 8.49 -8.56
CA PHE A 40 11.09 8.13 -7.21
C PHE A 40 9.89 7.97 -6.25
N LYS A 41 8.86 8.80 -6.41
CA LYS A 41 7.67 8.81 -5.55
C LYS A 41 6.82 7.55 -5.74
N GLU A 42 6.57 7.13 -6.98
CA GLU A 42 5.89 5.86 -7.29
C GLU A 42 6.60 4.69 -6.60
N LYS A 43 7.93 4.61 -6.73
CA LYS A 43 8.73 3.54 -6.11
C LYS A 43 8.61 3.53 -4.59
N GLN A 44 8.55 4.71 -3.96
CA GLN A 44 8.34 4.83 -2.51
C GLN A 44 6.94 4.38 -2.12
N LEU A 45 5.91 4.79 -2.87
CA LEU A 45 4.52 4.38 -2.62
C LEU A 45 4.37 2.86 -2.71
N VAL A 46 4.95 2.21 -3.71
CA VAL A 46 4.93 0.74 -3.82
C VAL A 46 5.64 0.07 -2.63
N ARG A 47 6.74 0.64 -2.14
CA ARG A 47 7.43 0.11 -0.93
C ARG A 47 6.56 0.25 0.31
N VAL A 48 5.94 1.42 0.52
CA VAL A 48 5.02 1.64 1.64
C VAL A 48 3.85 0.65 1.58
N ARG A 49 3.25 0.46 0.40
CA ARG A 49 2.15 -0.50 0.22
C ARG A 49 2.55 -1.91 0.63
N ARG A 50 3.72 -2.39 0.18
CA ARG A 50 4.24 -3.72 0.56
C ARG A 50 4.48 -3.84 2.06
N SER A 51 4.92 -2.78 2.72
CA SER A 51 5.09 -2.79 4.18
C SER A 51 3.74 -2.87 4.91
N LEU A 52 2.71 -2.18 4.41
CA LEU A 52 1.35 -2.27 4.95
C LEU A 52 0.74 -3.66 4.71
N GLU A 53 0.87 -4.22 3.52
CA GLU A 53 0.45 -5.60 3.20
C GLU A 53 1.12 -6.60 4.16
N LYS A 54 2.42 -6.45 4.45
CA LYS A 54 3.12 -7.27 5.43
C LYS A 54 2.57 -7.10 6.84
N ALA A 55 2.27 -5.86 7.26
CA ALA A 55 1.68 -5.61 8.57
C ALA A 55 0.31 -6.29 8.70
N SER A 56 -0.56 -6.19 7.68
CA SER A 56 -1.86 -6.89 7.65
C SER A 56 -1.69 -8.41 7.77
N HIS A 57 -0.73 -9.00 7.05
CA HIS A 57 -0.42 -10.44 7.16
C HIS A 57 0.16 -10.84 8.53
N LEU A 58 0.99 -10.00 9.14
CA LEU A 58 1.51 -10.27 10.48
C LEU A 58 0.38 -10.31 11.52
N LEU A 59 -0.59 -9.40 11.41
CA LEU A 59 -1.76 -9.40 12.30
C LEU A 59 -2.65 -10.64 12.12
N LEU A 60 -2.70 -11.22 10.92
CA LEU A 60 -3.34 -12.52 10.66
C LEU A 60 -2.59 -13.67 11.35
N GLY A 61 -1.26 -13.65 11.37
CA GLY A 61 -0.43 -14.69 11.97
C GLY A 61 -0.31 -14.62 13.51
N LEU A 62 -0.79 -13.55 14.15
CA LEU A 62 -0.85 -13.44 15.61
C LEU A 62 -2.01 -14.25 16.25
N ASP A 63 -2.85 -14.86 15.41
CA ASP A 63 -3.99 -15.69 15.80
C ASP A 63 -3.70 -17.21 15.82
N GLU A 64 -2.50 -17.66 15.37
CA GLU A 64 -2.02 -19.06 15.45
C GLU A 64 -1.17 -19.31 16.70
#